data_AF-A0A3A4XI40-F1
#
_entry.id   AF-A0A3A4XI40-F1
#
_cell.length_a   1.000
_cell.length_b   1.000
_cell.length_c   1.000
_cell.angle_alpha   90.00
_cell.angle_beta   90.00
_cell.angle_gamma   90.00
#
_symmetry.space_group_name_H-M   'P 1'
#
loop_
_entity.id
_entity.type
_entity.pdbx_description
1 polymer ?
#
loop_
_entity_poly.entity_id
_entity_poly.type
_entity_poly.pdbx_seq_one_letter_code
_entity_poly.pdbx_strand_id
1 'polypeptide(L)'
;MNKYSWFGGIGAVAGANKDSMLFQEYLEKNGIKISEIALNSFKTALAQKGMFNISEDSPTKLKITVNTYGFGAAGAFDKENVKPLINITAALSKHDDNILWKKTDYVTNLSSKLTKYPFEQLAKDPSLVKISLAEASDIVIESILNDFK
;
A
#
# COMPACT_ATOMS: atom_id res chain seq x y z
N MET A 1 -24.04 20.12 -0.16
CA MET A 1 -22.75 20.24 -0.85
C MET A 1 -22.03 18.89 -0.76
N ASN A 2 -22.14 18.06 -1.81
CA ASN A 2 -21.46 16.75 -1.90
C ASN A 2 -20.21 16.90 -2.75
N LYS A 3 -19.02 16.95 -2.15
CA LYS A 3 -17.74 16.86 -2.89
C LYS A 3 -16.67 16.37 -1.92
N TYR A 4 -16.32 15.09 -1.98
CA TYR A 4 -15.00 14.45 -1.73
C TYR A 4 -15.30 12.95 -1.54
N SER A 5 -15.49 12.25 -2.64
CA SER A 5 -15.79 10.83 -2.66
C SER A 5 -14.56 10.09 -3.16
N TRP A 6 -13.52 9.94 -2.33
CA TRP A 6 -12.32 9.14 -2.66
C TRP A 6 -12.60 7.62 -2.82
N PHE A 7 -13.85 7.22 -3.07
CA PHE A 7 -14.22 5.82 -3.25
C PHE A 7 -13.71 5.30 -4.58
N GLY A 8 -12.49 4.78 -4.54
CA GLY A 8 -11.88 4.03 -5.61
C GLY A 8 -10.43 3.85 -5.27
N GLY A 9 -10.07 2.67 -4.76
CA GLY A 9 -8.67 2.29 -4.68
C GLY A 9 -8.00 2.60 -6.02
N ILE A 10 -6.89 3.33 -6.00
CA ILE A 10 -6.12 3.68 -7.20
C ILE A 10 -5.49 2.38 -7.66
N GLY A 11 -6.21 1.58 -8.43
CA GLY A 11 -5.79 0.28 -8.93
C GLY A 11 -6.11 0.22 -10.41
N ALA A 12 -5.08 -0.01 -11.22
CA ALA A 12 -5.09 0.14 -12.67
C ALA A 12 -6.33 -0.48 -13.35
N VAL A 13 -7.33 0.36 -13.61
CA VAL A 13 -8.15 0.35 -14.82
C VAL A 13 -7.92 1.70 -15.49
N ALA A 14 -7.60 1.65 -16.77
CA ALA A 14 -7.34 2.82 -17.60
C ALA A 14 -8.39 3.92 -17.38
N GLY A 15 -7.93 5.12 -17.02
CA GLY A 15 -8.77 6.32 -16.88
C GLY A 15 -8.87 6.81 -15.44
N ALA A 16 -7.94 7.69 -15.06
CA ALA A 16 -7.94 8.39 -13.79
C ALA A 16 -9.31 9.06 -13.55
N ASN A 17 -10.13 8.47 -12.67
CA ASN A 17 -11.30 9.19 -12.19
C ASN A 17 -10.81 10.40 -11.36
N LYS A 18 -11.60 11.46 -11.35
CA LYS A 18 -11.23 12.72 -10.68
C LYS A 18 -10.77 12.51 -9.24
N ASP A 19 -11.38 11.57 -8.54
CA ASP A 19 -11.10 11.28 -7.14
C ASP A 19 -9.71 10.64 -6.94
N SER A 20 -9.27 9.76 -7.85
CA SER A 20 -7.90 9.20 -7.85
C SER A 20 -6.85 10.27 -8.07
N MET A 21 -7.10 11.21 -8.99
CA MET A 21 -6.19 12.34 -9.24
C MET A 21 -6.08 13.24 -8.01
N LEU A 22 -7.23 13.59 -7.40
CA LEU A 22 -7.25 14.42 -6.19
C LEU A 22 -6.52 13.77 -5.02
N PHE A 23 -6.64 12.46 -4.85
CA PHE A 23 -5.91 11.76 -3.80
C PHE A 23 -4.41 11.72 -4.09
N GLN A 24 -4.00 11.48 -5.35
CA GLN A 24 -2.59 11.54 -5.72
C GLN A 24 -1.99 12.95 -5.50
N GLU A 25 -2.69 14.00 -5.92
CA GLU A 25 -2.29 15.39 -5.68
C GLU A 25 -2.18 15.69 -4.18
N TYR A 26 -3.11 15.17 -3.37
CA TYR A 26 -3.03 15.28 -1.91
C TYR A 26 -1.77 14.61 -1.36
N LEU A 27 -1.43 13.40 -1.81
CA LEU A 27 -0.21 12.71 -1.37
C LEU A 27 1.05 13.50 -1.77
N GLU A 28 1.11 13.96 -3.02
CA GLU A 28 2.25 14.74 -3.54
C GLU A 28 2.43 16.05 -2.76
N LYS A 29 1.34 16.81 -2.55
CA LYS A 29 1.35 18.06 -1.77
C LYS A 29 1.86 17.86 -0.35
N ASN A 30 1.60 16.70 0.26
CA ASN A 30 1.99 16.40 1.63
C ASN A 30 3.27 15.55 1.73
N GLY A 31 4.00 15.34 0.63
CA GLY A 31 5.25 14.57 0.62
C GLY A 31 5.08 13.09 0.98
N ILE A 32 3.89 12.52 0.75
CA ILE A 32 3.60 11.12 1.04
C ILE A 32 3.90 10.27 -0.20
N LYS A 33 4.93 9.44 -0.11
CA LYS A 33 5.35 8.56 -1.21
C LYS A 33 5.05 7.11 -0.88
N ILE A 34 4.06 6.53 -1.55
CA ILE A 34 3.60 5.16 -1.30
C ILE A 34 4.69 4.11 -1.56
N SER A 35 5.56 4.35 -2.53
CA SER A 35 6.70 3.48 -2.83
C SER A 35 7.70 3.43 -1.68
N GLU A 36 7.99 4.58 -1.05
CA GLU A 36 8.88 4.65 0.12
C GLU A 36 8.23 3.98 1.34
N ILE A 37 6.92 4.15 1.54
CA ILE A 37 6.18 3.45 2.61
C ILE A 37 6.31 1.94 2.44
N ALA A 38 5.94 1.40 1.27
CA ALA A 38 6.00 -0.03 1.02
C ALA A 38 7.43 -0.58 1.12
N LEU A 39 8.43 0.15 0.63
CA LEU A 39 9.84 -0.24 0.75
C LEU A 39 10.30 -0.31 2.20
N ASN A 40 9.92 0.68 3.01
CA ASN A 40 10.29 0.71 4.43
C ASN A 40 9.61 -0.40 5.22
N SER A 41 8.31 -0.64 4.99
CA SER A 41 7.59 -1.80 5.54
C SER A 41 8.30 -3.12 5.20
N PHE A 42 8.78 -3.25 3.96
CA PHE A 42 9.50 -4.44 3.52
C PHE A 42 10.83 -4.62 4.27
N LYS A 43 11.65 -3.56 4.32
CA LYS A 43 12.93 -3.57 5.04
C LYS A 43 12.76 -3.92 6.52
N THR A 44 11.76 -3.33 7.17
CA THR A 44 11.42 -3.60 8.58
C THR A 44 11.04 -5.07 8.77
N ALA A 45 10.13 -5.59 7.95
CA ALA A 45 9.67 -6.98 8.06
C ALA A 45 10.80 -7.99 7.79
N LEU A 46 11.71 -7.69 6.85
CA LEU A 46 12.91 -8.50 6.62
C LEU A 46 13.84 -8.53 7.83
N ALA A 47 14.15 -7.35 8.39
CA ALA A 47 15.02 -7.24 9.55
C ALA A 47 14.46 -7.99 10.76
N GLN A 48 13.14 -7.92 10.99
CA GLN A 48 12.47 -8.61 12.08
C GLN A 48 12.46 -10.14 11.91
N LYS A 49 12.31 -10.64 10.68
CA LYS A 49 12.26 -12.08 10.40
C LYS A 49 13.64 -12.73 10.24
N GLY A 50 14.70 -11.94 10.03
CA GLY A 50 16.06 -12.45 9.81
C GLY A 50 16.21 -13.33 8.56
N MET A 51 15.33 -13.16 7.57
CA MET A 51 15.25 -14.06 6.40
C MET A 51 16.27 -13.75 5.30
N PHE A 52 16.54 -12.46 5.04
CA PHE A 52 17.36 -12.02 3.92
C PHE A 52 18.29 -10.86 4.31
N ASN A 53 19.51 -10.87 3.74
CA ASN A 53 20.42 -9.73 3.79
C ASN A 53 20.24 -8.89 2.53
N ILE A 54 19.97 -7.60 2.70
CA ILE A 54 19.88 -6.64 1.60
C ILE A 54 21.30 -6.17 1.27
N SER A 55 21.75 -6.38 0.04
CA SER A 55 23.05 -5.93 -0.47
C SER A 55 22.91 -5.38 -1.89
N GLU A 56 23.69 -4.36 -2.22
CA GLU A 56 23.73 -3.76 -3.55
C GLU A 56 24.42 -4.69 -4.57
N ASP A 57 25.34 -5.53 -4.12
CA ASP A 57 26.10 -6.48 -4.96
C ASP A 57 25.40 -7.83 -5.16
N SER A 58 24.13 -7.95 -4.73
CA SER A 58 23.39 -9.20 -4.81
C SER A 58 23.20 -9.67 -6.26
N PRO A 59 23.37 -10.97 -6.58
CA PRO A 59 23.06 -11.53 -7.91
C PRO A 59 21.56 -11.50 -8.26
N THR A 60 20.72 -11.20 -7.28
CA THR A 60 19.27 -11.13 -7.39
C THR A 60 18.74 -9.76 -6.96
N LYS A 61 17.68 -9.33 -7.63
CA LYS A 61 16.98 -8.06 -7.38
C LYS A 61 15.58 -8.36 -6.91
N LEU A 62 15.17 -7.69 -5.84
CA LEU A 62 13.78 -7.72 -5.40
C LEU A 62 13.10 -6.42 -5.81
N LYS A 63 12.06 -6.54 -6.64
CA LYS A 63 11.21 -5.44 -7.06
C LYS A 63 9.88 -5.47 -6.30
N ILE A 64 9.57 -4.38 -5.63
CA ILE A 64 8.26 -4.15 -5.00
C ILE A 64 7.47 -3.18 -5.89
N THR A 65 6.27 -3.59 -6.28
CA THR A 65 5.36 -2.79 -7.09
C THR A 65 4.06 -2.60 -6.32
N VAL A 66 3.71 -1.35 -6.01
CA VAL A 66 2.38 -1.02 -5.47
C VAL A 66 1.43 -0.90 -6.66
N ASN A 67 0.57 -1.90 -6.85
CA ASN A 67 -0.35 -1.95 -7.98
C ASN A 67 -1.60 -1.12 -7.70
N THR A 68 -2.08 -1.16 -6.45
CA THR A 68 -3.25 -0.42 -6.00
C THR A 68 -3.06 0.17 -4.62
N TYR A 69 -3.55 1.39 -4.36
CA TYR A 69 -3.61 1.95 -3.00
C TYR A 69 -4.74 2.97 -2.83
N GLY A 70 -5.22 3.18 -1.61
CA GLY A 70 -6.22 4.22 -1.33
C GLY A 70 -6.99 3.98 -0.05
N PHE A 71 -8.19 4.55 0.02
CA PHE A 71 -9.13 4.38 1.12
C PHE A 71 -10.52 3.99 0.59
N GLY A 72 -11.22 3.16 1.33
CA GLY A 72 -12.59 2.76 1.03
C GLY A 72 -13.46 2.78 2.28
N ALA A 73 -14.79 2.82 2.11
CA ALA A 73 -15.74 2.82 3.21
C ALA A 73 -15.52 1.63 4.14
N ALA A 74 -15.55 1.84 5.46
CA ALA A 74 -15.30 0.77 6.43
C ALA A 74 -16.41 -0.30 6.47
N GLY A 75 -17.55 -0.05 5.81
CA GLY A 75 -18.65 -0.99 5.62
C GLY A 75 -19.74 -0.41 4.72
N ALA A 76 -20.73 -1.23 4.33
CA ALA A 76 -21.80 -0.83 3.40
C ALA A 76 -22.65 0.37 3.88
N PHE A 77 -22.70 0.60 5.19
CA PHE A 77 -23.46 1.69 5.81
C PHE A 77 -22.59 2.73 6.53
N ASP A 78 -21.27 2.50 6.60
CA ASP A 78 -20.34 3.42 7.26
C ASP A 78 -19.77 4.39 6.24
N LYS A 79 -20.49 5.50 6.04
CA LYS A 79 -20.19 6.51 5.00
C LYS A 79 -19.15 7.54 5.45
N GLU A 80 -18.92 7.66 6.75
CA GLU A 80 -18.03 8.67 7.33
C GLU A 80 -16.65 8.11 7.61
N ASN A 81 -16.56 6.81 7.95
CA ASN A 81 -15.29 6.18 8.24
C ASN A 81 -14.76 5.41 7.04
N VAL A 82 -13.46 5.54 6.82
CA VAL A 82 -12.74 4.83 5.78
C VAL A 82 -11.60 4.03 6.39
N LYS A 83 -11.19 2.99 5.66
CA LYS A 83 -10.02 2.16 5.95
C LYS A 83 -9.10 2.15 4.73
N PRO A 84 -7.78 2.03 4.93
CA PRO A 84 -6.85 1.93 3.82
C PRO A 84 -7.08 0.63 3.05
N LEU A 85 -6.59 0.58 1.82
CA LEU A 85 -6.49 -0.63 1.03
C LEU A 85 -5.21 -0.54 0.20
N ILE A 86 -4.54 -1.68 -0.01
CA ILE A 86 -3.34 -1.74 -0.84
C ILE A 86 -3.21 -3.12 -1.50
N ASN A 87 -2.65 -3.12 -2.71
CA ASN A 87 -2.27 -4.31 -3.47
C ASN A 87 -0.80 -4.17 -3.86
N ILE A 88 0.02 -5.13 -3.46
CA ILE A 88 1.47 -5.12 -3.69
C ILE A 88 1.87 -6.41 -4.42
N THR A 89 2.73 -6.25 -5.42
CA THR A 89 3.47 -7.35 -6.04
C THR A 89 4.93 -7.27 -5.62
N ALA A 90 5.47 -8.36 -5.09
CA ALA A 90 6.90 -8.56 -4.91
C ALA A 90 7.40 -9.56 -5.96
N ALA A 91 8.52 -9.26 -6.61
CA ALA A 91 9.15 -10.13 -7.58
C ALA A 91 10.66 -10.19 -7.34
N LEU A 92 11.20 -11.40 -7.20
CA LEU A 92 12.63 -11.67 -7.13
C LEU A 92 13.11 -12.12 -8.52
N SER A 93 14.05 -11.40 -9.11
CA SER A 93 14.67 -11.73 -10.39
C SER A 93 16.18 -11.88 -10.26
N LYS A 94 16.80 -12.60 -11.19
CA LYS A 94 18.25 -12.55 -11.43
C LYS A 94 18.62 -11.22 -12.11
N HIS A 95 19.92 -10.95 -12.23
CA HIS A 95 20.44 -9.77 -12.96
C HIS A 95 20.00 -9.69 -14.43
N ASP A 96 19.68 -10.83 -15.05
CA ASP A 96 19.17 -10.95 -16.43
C ASP A 96 17.64 -10.81 -16.51
N ASP A 97 16.99 -10.32 -15.45
CA ASP A 97 15.54 -10.15 -15.30
C ASP A 97 14.71 -11.45 -15.35
N ASN A 98 15.35 -12.62 -15.32
CA ASN A 98 14.63 -13.89 -15.15
C ASN A 98 13.99 -13.94 -13.75
N ILE A 99 12.65 -13.98 -13.70
CA ILE A 99 11.86 -14.04 -12.46
C ILE A 99 12.04 -15.41 -11.82
N LEU A 100 12.59 -15.43 -10.61
CA LEU A 100 12.73 -16.63 -9.77
C LEU A 100 11.52 -16.86 -8.89
N TRP A 101 10.90 -15.77 -8.43
CA TRP A 101 9.73 -15.82 -7.57
C TRP A 101 8.91 -14.54 -7.73
N LYS A 102 7.59 -14.66 -7.62
CA LYS A 102 6.67 -13.53 -7.67
C LYS A 102 5.44 -13.84 -6.83
N LYS A 103 5.08 -12.91 -5.96
CA LYS A 103 3.84 -12.96 -5.19
C LYS A 103 3.13 -11.63 -5.26
N THR A 104 1.82 -11.69 -5.47
CA THR A 104 0.93 -10.54 -5.34
C THR A 104 -0.03 -10.83 -4.21
N ASP A 105 -0.23 -9.85 -3.34
CA ASP A 105 -1.20 -9.93 -2.25
C ASP A 105 -1.82 -8.55 -2.00
N TYR A 106 -2.90 -8.52 -1.23
CA TYR A 106 -3.68 -7.32 -0.98
C TYR A 106 -4.39 -7.35 0.37
N VAL A 107 -4.69 -6.17 0.88
CA VAL A 107 -5.63 -5.97 1.99
C VAL A 107 -6.69 -4.99 1.55
N THR A 108 -7.94 -5.30 1.84
CA THR A 108 -9.09 -4.45 1.51
C THR A 108 -9.51 -3.63 2.71
N ASN A 109 -10.24 -2.56 2.45
CA ASN A 109 -10.92 -1.72 3.44
C ASN A 109 -11.92 -2.48 4.33
N LEU A 110 -12.25 -3.75 4.02
CA LEU A 110 -13.14 -4.58 4.84
C LEU A 110 -12.39 -5.40 5.89
N SER A 111 -11.05 -5.37 5.88
CA SER A 111 -10.24 -6.09 6.87
C SER A 111 -10.51 -5.59 8.29
N SER A 112 -10.67 -6.52 9.23
CA SER A 112 -10.78 -6.22 10.66
C SER A 112 -9.45 -5.76 11.28
N LYS A 113 -8.33 -6.01 10.61
CA LYS A 113 -6.98 -5.65 11.07
C LYS A 113 -6.61 -4.19 10.83
N LEU A 114 -7.43 -3.45 10.08
CA LEU A 114 -7.15 -2.07 9.70
C LEU A 114 -7.86 -1.08 10.61
N THR A 115 -7.12 -0.04 10.98
CA THR A 115 -7.66 1.08 11.73
C THR A 115 -8.60 1.89 10.84
N LYS A 116 -9.77 2.23 11.38
CA LYS A 116 -10.75 3.09 10.70
C LYS A 116 -10.59 4.53 11.18
N TYR A 117 -10.69 5.47 10.25
CA TYR A 117 -10.69 6.91 10.55
C TYR A 117 -11.85 7.61 9.84
N PRO A 118 -12.45 8.65 10.45
CA PRO A 118 -13.29 9.59 9.75
C PRO A 118 -12.52 10.21 8.58
N PHE A 119 -13.17 10.32 7.43
CA PHE A 119 -12.57 10.90 6.22
C PHE A 119 -12.02 12.31 6.46
N GLU A 120 -12.77 13.16 7.15
CA GLU A 120 -12.35 14.53 7.44
C GLU A 120 -11.08 14.59 8.30
N GLN A 121 -10.86 13.60 9.15
CA GLN A 121 -9.67 13.54 9.98
C GLN A 121 -8.44 13.27 9.12
N LEU A 122 -8.53 12.30 8.18
CA LEU A 122 -7.47 12.02 7.22
C LEU A 122 -7.18 13.22 6.32
N ALA A 123 -8.22 13.96 5.89
CA ALA A 123 -8.03 15.15 5.06
C ALA A 123 -7.27 16.28 5.79
N LYS A 124 -7.47 16.41 7.11
CA LYS A 124 -6.84 17.45 7.96
C LYS A 124 -5.47 17.04 8.50
N ASP A 125 -5.21 15.76 8.67
CA ASP A 125 -3.94 15.23 9.21
C ASP A 125 -3.29 14.22 8.24
N PRO A 126 -2.35 14.70 7.40
CA PRO A 126 -1.60 13.84 6.47
C PRO A 126 -0.77 12.74 7.15
N SER A 127 -0.44 12.91 8.43
CA SER A 127 0.31 11.90 9.19
C SER A 127 -0.52 10.63 9.35
N LEU A 128 -1.84 10.75 9.55
CA LEU A 128 -2.75 9.61 9.65
C LEU A 128 -2.87 8.86 8.32
N VAL A 129 -2.80 9.57 7.19
CA VAL A 129 -2.76 8.95 5.86
C VAL A 129 -1.50 8.09 5.71
N LYS A 130 -0.34 8.62 6.11
CA LYS A 130 0.92 7.88 6.09
C LYS A 130 0.88 6.64 6.99
N ILE A 131 0.38 6.79 8.22
CA ILE A 131 0.25 5.69 9.19
C ILE A 131 -0.69 4.60 8.65
N SER A 132 -1.85 4.98 8.12
CA SER A 132 -2.84 4.02 7.61
C SER A 132 -2.31 3.24 6.39
N LEU A 133 -1.62 3.91 5.47
CA LEU A 133 -1.02 3.25 4.31
C LEU A 133 0.16 2.35 4.71
N ALA A 134 0.90 2.69 5.78
CA ALA A 134 1.94 1.84 6.35
C ALA A 134 1.33 0.59 6.99
N GLU A 135 0.29 0.72 7.81
CA GLU A 135 -0.44 -0.41 8.42
C GLU A 135 -0.93 -1.41 7.35
N ALA A 136 -1.52 -0.91 6.27
CA ALA A 136 -1.95 -1.74 5.16
C ALA A 136 -0.76 -2.42 4.43
N SER A 137 0.34 -1.69 4.24
CA SER A 137 1.56 -2.22 3.62
C SER A 137 2.17 -3.33 4.47
N ASP A 138 2.28 -3.15 5.78
CA ASP A 138 2.84 -4.12 6.73
C ASP A 138 2.06 -5.44 6.67
N ILE A 139 0.72 -5.39 6.69
CA ILE A 139 -0.14 -6.58 6.58
C ILE A 139 0.14 -7.35 5.28
N VAL A 140 0.16 -6.65 4.14
CA VAL A 140 0.36 -7.28 2.84
C VAL A 140 1.77 -7.86 2.72
N ILE A 141 2.77 -7.14 3.20
CA ILE A 141 4.18 -7.57 3.16
C ILE A 141 4.42 -8.77 4.08
N GLU A 142 3.83 -8.79 5.27
CA GLU A 142 3.90 -9.97 6.14
C GLU A 142 3.32 -11.21 5.45
N SER A 143 2.19 -11.05 4.77
CA SER A 143 1.55 -12.14 4.02
C SER A 143 2.43 -12.62 2.85
N ILE A 144 2.98 -11.69 2.07
CA ILE A 144 3.94 -11.97 0.99
C ILE A 144 5.17 -12.72 1.53
N LEU A 145 5.75 -12.27 2.64
CA LEU A 145 6.95 -12.87 3.22
C LEU A 145 6.71 -14.25 3.83
N ASN A 146 5.48 -14.56 4.23
CA ASN A 146 5.14 -15.90 4.69
C ASN A 146 5.14 -16.94 3.56
N ASP A 147 5.14 -16.53 2.29
CA ASP A 147 5.28 -17.42 1.13
C ASP A 147 6.71 -18.01 1.00
N PHE A 148 7.70 -17.41 1.67
CA PHE A 148 9.09 -17.92 1.73
C PHE A 148 9.33 -18.95 2.84
N LYS A 149 8.33 -19.26 3.66
CA LYS A 149 8.40 -20.29 4.70
C LYS A 149 7.98 -21.64 4.14
#